data_AF-A0A8C7VTI3-F1
#
_entry.id   AF-A0A8C7VTI3-F1
#
_cell.length_a   1.000
_cell.length_b   1.000
_cell.length_c   1.000
_cell.angle_alpha   90.00
_cell.angle_beta   90.00
_cell.angle_gamma   90.00
#
_symmetry.space_group_name_H-M   'P 1'
#
loop_
_entity.id
_entity.type
_entity.pdbx_description
1 polymer ?
#
loop_
_entity_poly.entity_id
_entity_poly.type
_entity_poly.pdbx_seq_one_letter_code
_entity_poly.pdbx_strand_id
1 'polypeptide(L)'
;MCVCVCVCVCVSASVRVCVCVCVCVCIGAMLMAIWLKGMVAEETLALTKEMMMSGEVMSWPAEWEGLMVDKHSTGGVGDKISLVLAPALAACGCKVPMISGRGLAHTGGTLDKLESIPGFNVYQSVQQLHRILEEVGCCIVGQTDNLVPADKVMYALRDVTSTVDSLPLITGSIISKKGAESLSALVLDVKFGNAALYKDLGSAKSLAQSMVTVGNSLGIRTGAVLSRMNCPIGRCVGNTLEVMESLECLKGRGPDDILELVTSLGGLLLWMIGRAGSLDEGKKVISTTLQNGAALEKFQNMMIGQGVASQIAASLCSTNADYYSILRRAHYQTELETQGHGTVLDIDGMVIAQVLHRLGTFEGRRPCQSQRGGGASGVFGTEDGERAAMAACPLRDSGAECRAETQSTRGADTGARRPATHTATSGRNHTAIVTQIYSMLKLDLEMTCLWESQCFIFKECIVQN
;
A
#
# COMPACT_ATOMS: atom_id res chain seq x y z
N MET A 1 28.67 27.26 0.45
CA MET A 1 28.84 27.78 1.82
C MET A 1 27.78 28.83 2.11
N CYS A 2 26.68 28.43 2.74
CA CYS A 2 25.94 29.23 3.72
C CYS A 2 25.02 28.25 4.46
N VAL A 3 25.64 27.50 5.39
CA VAL A 3 24.93 26.68 6.37
C VAL A 3 24.44 27.67 7.42
N CYS A 4 23.17 28.06 7.37
CA CYS A 4 22.55 28.69 8.52
C CYS A 4 22.16 27.58 9.50
N VAL A 5 23.12 27.28 10.37
CA VAL A 5 22.87 26.66 11.67
C VAL A 5 21.97 27.63 12.44
N CYS A 6 20.67 27.36 12.54
CA CYS A 6 19.82 28.04 13.53
C CYS A 6 19.96 27.32 14.87
N VAL A 7 20.99 27.73 15.61
CA VAL A 7 21.13 27.52 17.05
C VAL A 7 20.00 28.23 17.80
N CYS A 8 19.51 27.57 18.86
CA CYS A 8 18.55 28.09 19.83
C CYS A 8 18.77 29.55 20.25
N VAL A 9 17.69 30.33 20.30
CA VAL A 9 17.64 31.57 21.07
C VAL A 9 16.35 31.57 21.90
N CYS A 10 16.48 31.25 23.20
CA CYS A 10 15.48 31.61 24.20
C CYS A 10 15.65 33.09 24.56
N VAL A 11 14.74 33.95 24.11
CA VAL A 11 14.61 35.33 24.65
C VAL A 11 13.15 35.66 24.91
N SER A 12 12.79 35.62 26.18
CA SER A 12 11.62 36.25 26.84
C SER A 12 10.20 35.82 26.44
N ALA A 13 9.35 35.71 27.46
CA ALA A 13 7.98 35.29 27.38
C ALA A 13 7.07 36.41 26.81
N SER A 14 6.99 36.54 25.47
CA SER A 14 5.84 37.19 24.78
C SER A 14 5.78 36.98 23.26
N VAL A 15 6.75 36.32 22.60
CA VAL A 15 6.70 36.07 21.13
C VAL A 15 6.80 34.57 20.84
N ARG A 16 5.66 33.86 20.84
CA ARG A 16 5.59 32.43 20.46
C ARG A 16 5.21 32.17 19.00
N VAL A 17 4.83 33.19 18.24
CA VAL A 17 4.26 33.00 16.88
C VAL A 17 5.29 33.21 15.76
N CYS A 18 6.42 33.89 15.99
CA CYS A 18 7.33 34.28 14.90
C CYS A 18 8.43 33.26 14.57
N VAL A 19 8.92 32.48 15.55
CA VAL A 19 10.05 31.55 15.37
C VAL A 19 9.65 30.32 14.55
N CYS A 20 8.49 29.71 14.81
CA CYS A 20 8.02 28.55 14.02
C CYS A 20 7.72 28.91 12.56
N VAL A 21 7.17 30.10 12.29
CA VAL A 21 6.83 30.52 10.91
C VAL A 21 8.10 30.72 10.08
N CYS A 22 9.14 31.33 10.64
CA CYS A 22 10.41 31.52 9.93
C CYS A 22 11.08 30.18 9.58
N VAL A 23 11.07 29.21 10.51
CA VAL A 23 11.62 27.86 10.29
C VAL A 23 10.85 27.11 9.19
N CYS A 24 9.52 27.13 9.20
CA CYS A 24 8.73 26.48 8.14
C CYS A 24 8.96 27.10 6.76
N VAL A 25 9.09 28.44 6.69
CA VAL A 25 9.40 29.14 5.41
C VAL A 25 10.79 28.78 4.91
N CYS A 26 11.80 28.73 5.78
CA CYS A 26 13.16 28.31 5.41
C CYS A 26 13.19 26.86 4.91
N ILE A 27 12.50 25.93 5.60
CA ILE A 27 12.43 24.53 5.16
C ILE A 27 11.69 24.43 3.83
N GLY A 28 10.55 25.12 3.66
CA GLY A 28 9.82 25.15 2.40
C GLY A 28 10.67 25.67 1.23
N ALA A 29 11.44 26.75 1.44
CA ALA A 29 12.35 27.28 0.45
C ALA A 29 13.48 26.29 0.11
N MET A 30 14.05 25.60 1.12
CA MET A 30 15.05 24.55 0.91
C MET A 30 14.48 23.35 0.13
N LEU A 31 13.29 22.88 0.49
CA LEU A 31 12.59 21.80 -0.20
C LEU A 31 12.36 22.14 -1.68
N MET A 32 11.91 23.36 -1.96
CA MET A 32 11.71 23.84 -3.33
C MET A 32 13.04 23.97 -4.09
N ALA A 33 14.11 24.43 -3.44
CA ALA A 33 15.44 24.47 -4.05
C ALA A 33 15.96 23.07 -4.42
N ILE A 34 15.81 22.10 -3.53
CA ILE A 34 16.14 20.68 -3.77
C ILE A 34 15.28 20.12 -4.90
N TRP A 35 13.98 20.43 -4.93
CA TRP A 35 13.09 19.99 -5.99
C TRP A 35 13.51 20.53 -7.37
N LEU A 36 13.89 21.82 -7.46
CA LEU A 36 14.32 22.45 -8.70
C LEU A 36 15.72 22.06 -9.18
N LYS A 37 16.64 21.77 -8.26
CA LYS A 37 18.07 21.56 -8.57
C LYS A 37 18.53 20.11 -8.42
N GLY A 38 17.74 19.25 -7.77
CA GLY A 38 18.17 17.92 -7.38
C GLY A 38 19.25 17.96 -6.29
N MET A 39 19.85 16.80 -6.04
CA MET A 39 21.00 16.60 -5.15
C MET A 39 21.90 15.56 -5.78
N VAL A 40 23.21 15.64 -5.52
CA VAL A 40 24.12 14.54 -5.86
C VAL A 40 23.97 13.39 -4.84
N ALA A 41 24.57 12.23 -5.15
CA ALA A 41 24.42 11.03 -4.32
C ALA A 41 24.95 11.25 -2.89
N GLU A 42 26.07 11.95 -2.74
CA GLU A 42 26.70 12.26 -1.46
C GLU A 42 25.81 13.15 -0.59
N GLU A 43 25.19 14.17 -1.20
CA GLU A 43 24.26 15.06 -0.50
C GLU A 43 22.99 14.30 -0.08
N THR A 44 22.48 13.43 -0.95
CA THR A 44 21.29 12.60 -0.66
C THR A 44 21.58 11.66 0.50
N LEU A 45 22.75 11.02 0.52
CA LEU A 45 23.20 10.17 1.62
C LEU A 45 23.32 10.96 2.92
N ALA A 46 23.94 12.15 2.89
CA ALA A 46 24.07 13.01 4.06
C ALA A 46 22.69 13.40 4.62
N LEU A 47 21.78 13.88 3.77
CA LEU A 47 20.40 14.19 4.18
C LEU A 47 19.69 12.98 4.80
N THR A 48 19.83 11.81 4.17
CA THR A 48 19.22 10.56 4.65
C THR A 48 19.75 10.18 6.04
N LYS A 49 21.07 10.24 6.21
CA LYS A 49 21.74 9.91 7.47
C LYS A 49 21.35 10.88 8.59
N GLU A 50 21.34 12.19 8.32
CA GLU A 50 20.94 13.19 9.32
C GLU A 50 19.46 13.04 9.70
N MET A 51 18.57 12.74 8.74
CA MET A 51 17.18 12.43 9.07
C MET A 51 17.06 11.18 9.94
N MET A 52 17.77 10.10 9.59
CA MET A 52 17.80 8.86 10.38
C MET A 52 18.26 9.11 11.82
N MET A 53 19.34 9.88 11.99
CA MET A 53 19.93 10.21 13.30
C MET A 53 19.17 11.29 14.08
N SER A 54 18.13 11.89 13.51
CA SER A 54 17.34 12.94 14.18
C SER A 54 16.48 12.42 15.34
N GLY A 55 16.35 11.09 15.46
CA GLY A 55 15.54 10.42 16.47
C GLY A 55 16.20 9.15 17.00
N GLU A 56 15.39 8.27 17.57
CA GLU A 56 15.84 6.95 18.03
C GLU A 56 16.15 6.04 16.84
N VAL A 57 17.30 5.35 16.92
CA VAL A 57 17.68 4.25 16.02
C VAL A 57 17.54 2.96 16.82
N MET A 58 16.80 2.00 16.28
CA MET A 58 16.54 0.73 16.94
C MET A 58 17.84 -0.08 17.07
N SER A 59 17.96 -0.83 18.17
CA SER A 59 19.11 -1.71 18.42
C SER A 59 18.61 -3.10 18.77
N TRP A 60 19.12 -4.12 18.10
CA TRP A 60 18.66 -5.48 18.28
C TRP A 60 19.70 -6.35 18.99
N PRO A 61 19.28 -7.43 19.66
CA PRO A 61 20.20 -8.41 20.22
C PRO A 61 21.14 -8.98 19.15
N ALA A 62 22.39 -9.27 19.53
CA ALA A 62 23.42 -9.73 18.60
C ALA A 62 23.07 -11.07 17.94
N GLU A 63 22.30 -11.91 18.62
CA GLU A 63 21.77 -13.18 18.10
C GLU A 63 20.83 -13.02 16.90
N TRP A 64 20.29 -11.82 16.65
CA TRP A 64 19.45 -11.52 15.49
C TRP A 64 20.23 -10.93 14.32
N GLU A 65 21.55 -10.76 14.46
CA GLU A 65 22.42 -10.27 13.40
C GLU A 65 22.29 -11.16 12.14
N GLY A 66 22.09 -10.53 10.98
CA GLY A 66 21.85 -11.22 9.72
C GLY A 66 20.40 -11.66 9.50
N LEU A 67 19.51 -11.56 10.49
CA LEU A 67 18.11 -11.99 10.42
C LEU A 67 17.12 -10.84 10.28
N MET A 68 17.55 -9.62 10.60
CA MET A 68 16.73 -8.41 10.52
C MET A 68 16.46 -8.04 9.07
N VAL A 69 15.23 -8.18 8.60
CA VAL A 69 14.86 -7.88 7.21
C VAL A 69 13.56 -7.10 7.13
N ASP A 70 13.42 -6.30 6.10
CA ASP A 70 12.14 -5.63 5.81
C ASP A 70 11.88 -5.46 4.30
N LYS A 71 10.62 -5.18 3.97
CA LYS A 71 10.17 -4.76 2.64
C LYS A 71 9.47 -3.41 2.74
N HIS A 72 9.85 -2.47 1.87
CA HIS A 72 9.08 -1.24 1.68
C HIS A 72 8.53 -1.11 0.27
N SER A 73 7.31 -0.60 0.13
CA SER A 73 6.68 -0.31 -1.16
C SER A 73 6.56 1.18 -1.37
N THR A 74 6.73 1.66 -2.60
CA THR A 74 6.49 3.08 -2.95
C THR A 74 5.01 3.45 -2.96
N GLY A 75 4.11 2.50 -2.71
CA GLY A 75 2.66 2.69 -2.68
C GLY A 75 1.99 2.27 -3.98
N GLY A 76 0.82 1.64 -3.85
CA GLY A 76 0.04 1.13 -4.97
C GLY A 76 -1.39 0.79 -4.57
N VAL A 77 -2.27 0.68 -5.57
CA VAL A 77 -3.69 0.38 -5.39
C VAL A 77 -3.85 -1.11 -5.15
N GLY A 78 -4.51 -1.49 -4.05
CA GLY A 78 -4.60 -2.90 -3.65
C GLY A 78 -3.27 -3.49 -3.17
N ASP A 79 -2.26 -2.71 -2.76
CA ASP A 79 -0.99 -3.30 -2.31
C ASP A 79 -1.09 -3.86 -0.87
N LYS A 80 -1.50 -5.12 -0.75
CA LYS A 80 -1.58 -5.87 0.53
C LYS A 80 -0.40 -6.82 0.77
N ILE A 81 0.65 -6.72 -0.05
CA ILE A 81 1.79 -7.63 -0.03
C ILE A 81 2.47 -7.70 1.35
N SER A 82 2.54 -6.57 2.06
CA SER A 82 3.16 -6.51 3.39
C SER A 82 2.44 -7.37 4.43
N LEU A 83 1.11 -7.52 4.35
CA LEU A 83 0.33 -8.33 5.30
C LEU A 83 0.65 -9.82 5.17
N VAL A 84 0.98 -10.26 3.95
CA VAL A 84 1.32 -11.65 3.63
C VAL A 84 2.82 -11.92 3.83
N LEU A 85 3.67 -10.99 3.38
CA LEU A 85 5.11 -11.20 3.31
C LEU A 85 5.78 -11.18 4.69
N ALA A 86 5.36 -10.27 5.59
CA ALA A 86 5.95 -10.17 6.93
C ALA A 86 5.86 -11.49 7.74
N PRO A 87 4.68 -12.13 7.88
CA PRO A 87 4.60 -13.42 8.58
C PRO A 87 5.24 -14.56 7.79
N ALA A 88 5.26 -14.53 6.45
CA ALA A 88 5.95 -15.55 5.65
C ALA A 88 7.46 -15.53 5.89
N LEU A 89 8.09 -14.34 5.96
CA LEU A 89 9.50 -14.19 6.30
C LEU A 89 9.78 -14.62 7.75
N ALA A 90 8.92 -14.28 8.70
CA ALA A 90 9.06 -14.73 10.10
C ALA A 90 9.00 -16.25 10.23
N ALA A 91 8.14 -16.91 9.44
CA ALA A 91 8.06 -18.37 9.39
C ALA A 91 9.33 -19.00 8.76
N CYS A 92 10.09 -18.24 7.97
CA CYS A 92 11.40 -18.64 7.46
C CYS A 92 12.57 -18.33 8.44
N GLY A 93 12.27 -17.86 9.65
CA GLY A 93 13.25 -17.56 10.69
C GLY A 93 13.88 -16.17 10.62
N CYS A 94 13.31 -15.26 9.81
CA CYS A 94 13.70 -13.85 9.81
C CYS A 94 13.06 -13.08 10.97
N LYS A 95 13.59 -11.89 11.26
CA LYS A 95 13.01 -10.91 12.18
C LYS A 95 12.56 -9.67 11.36
N VAL A 96 11.27 -9.34 11.40
CA VAL A 96 10.65 -8.32 10.53
C VAL A 96 10.03 -7.19 11.36
N PRO A 97 10.79 -6.12 11.69
CA PRO A 97 10.33 -4.99 12.49
C PRO A 97 9.65 -3.92 11.61
N MET A 98 8.66 -4.30 10.81
CA MET A 98 8.17 -3.45 9.73
C MET A 98 7.51 -2.17 10.24
N ILE A 99 8.12 -1.02 9.95
CA ILE A 99 7.53 0.29 10.19
C ILE A 99 6.80 0.72 8.92
N SER A 100 5.49 0.89 9.02
CA SER A 100 4.63 1.24 7.90
C SER A 100 3.97 2.62 8.07
N GLY A 101 3.38 3.10 6.98
CA GLY A 101 2.64 4.34 6.92
C GLY A 101 1.13 4.12 6.82
N ARG A 102 0.39 5.20 7.05
CA ARG A 102 -1.02 5.33 6.65
C ARG A 102 -1.11 5.69 5.17
N GLY A 103 -2.33 5.69 4.64
CA GLY A 103 -2.59 6.02 3.24
C GLY A 103 -1.99 7.35 2.82
N LEU A 104 -1.42 7.37 1.61
CA LEU A 104 -0.87 8.56 0.97
C LEU A 104 -1.61 8.79 -0.35
N ALA A 105 -2.17 9.99 -0.51
CA ALA A 105 -2.96 10.38 -1.67
C ALA A 105 -4.08 9.37 -1.98
N HIS A 106 -3.97 8.65 -3.10
CA HIS A 106 -4.95 7.68 -3.58
C HIS A 106 -4.61 6.23 -3.20
N THR A 107 -3.52 6.00 -2.46
CA THR A 107 -3.08 4.66 -2.06
C THR A 107 -3.47 4.37 -0.62
N GLY A 108 -3.98 3.17 -0.35
CA GLY A 108 -4.31 2.73 1.01
C GLY A 108 -3.08 2.30 1.80
N GLY A 109 -3.01 2.70 3.08
CA GLY A 109 -1.89 2.37 3.96
C GLY A 109 -2.00 0.99 4.59
N THR A 110 -0.86 0.33 4.84
CA THR A 110 -0.84 -0.97 5.54
C THR A 110 -1.45 -0.88 6.94
N LEU A 111 -1.23 0.24 7.64
CA LEU A 111 -1.76 0.44 8.99
C LEU A 111 -3.29 0.53 9.00
N ASP A 112 -3.86 1.26 8.04
CA ASP A 112 -5.32 1.43 7.94
C ASP A 112 -6.03 0.10 7.63
N LYS A 113 -5.36 -0.78 6.86
CA LYS A 113 -5.81 -2.15 6.61
C LYS A 113 -5.83 -2.95 7.93
N LEU A 114 -4.73 -2.97 8.68
CA LEU A 114 -4.62 -3.72 9.93
C LEU A 114 -5.57 -3.21 11.03
N GLU A 115 -5.82 -1.90 11.11
CA GLU A 115 -6.78 -1.32 12.06
C GLU A 115 -8.25 -1.69 11.76
N SER A 116 -8.54 -2.27 10.59
CA SER A 116 -9.84 -2.87 10.32
C SER A 116 -10.10 -4.15 11.12
N ILE A 117 -9.03 -4.78 11.65
CA ILE A 117 -9.11 -5.93 12.55
C ILE A 117 -9.41 -5.44 13.96
N PRO A 118 -10.54 -5.86 14.57
CA PRO A 118 -10.90 -5.43 15.91
C PRO A 118 -9.81 -5.74 16.95
N GLY A 119 -9.33 -4.69 17.64
CA GLY A 119 -8.32 -4.79 18.70
C GLY A 119 -6.87 -4.71 18.22
N PHE A 120 -6.60 -4.63 16.91
CA PHE A 120 -5.23 -4.51 16.42
C PHE A 120 -4.63 -3.14 16.80
N ASN A 121 -3.53 -3.16 17.53
CA ASN A 121 -2.81 -1.97 17.96
C ASN A 121 -1.52 -1.79 17.15
N VAL A 122 -1.52 -0.75 16.30
CA VAL A 122 -0.39 -0.37 15.45
C VAL A 122 0.69 0.43 16.19
N TYR A 123 0.46 0.84 17.44
CA TYR A 123 1.45 1.57 18.24
C TYR A 123 1.96 0.68 19.37
N GLN A 124 3.26 0.39 19.32
CA GLN A 124 3.95 -0.45 20.30
C GLN A 124 5.14 0.32 20.86
N SER A 125 5.41 0.15 22.16
CA SER A 125 6.67 0.58 22.75
C SER A 125 7.83 -0.27 22.22
N VAL A 126 9.06 0.25 22.32
CA VAL A 126 10.27 -0.50 21.94
C VAL A 126 10.35 -1.85 22.68
N GLN A 127 9.99 -1.90 23.95
CA GLN A 127 9.99 -3.13 24.73
C GLN A 127 8.96 -4.15 24.23
N GLN A 128 7.79 -3.69 23.77
CA GLN A 128 6.79 -4.55 23.15
C GLN A 128 7.26 -5.06 21.79
N LEU A 129 7.88 -4.20 20.98
CA LEU A 129 8.48 -4.59 19.69
C LEU A 129 9.49 -5.73 19.87
N HIS A 130 10.41 -5.60 20.83
CA HIS A 130 11.37 -6.67 21.13
C HIS A 130 10.68 -7.99 21.50
N ARG A 131 9.67 -7.96 22.38
CA ARG A 131 8.95 -9.18 22.78
C ARG A 131 8.23 -9.83 21.60
N ILE A 132 7.52 -9.05 20.79
CA ILE A 132 6.79 -9.57 19.62
C ILE A 132 7.77 -10.15 18.60
N LEU A 133 8.90 -9.48 18.34
CA LEU A 133 9.91 -10.01 17.43
C LEU A 133 10.57 -11.28 17.99
N GLU A 134 10.75 -11.38 19.30
CA GLU A 134 11.29 -12.59 19.91
C GLU A 134 10.33 -13.77 19.79
N GLU A 135 9.07 -13.58 20.18
CA GLU A 135 8.05 -14.63 20.24
C GLU A 135 7.48 -14.99 18.86
N VAL A 136 7.22 -13.98 18.03
CA VAL A 136 6.54 -14.14 16.73
C VAL A 136 7.53 -14.09 15.58
N GLY A 137 8.48 -13.14 15.60
CA GLY A 137 9.42 -12.91 14.49
C GLY A 137 8.99 -11.80 13.53
N CYS A 138 7.77 -11.27 13.62
CA CYS A 138 7.35 -10.10 12.85
C CYS A 138 6.36 -9.23 13.61
N CYS A 139 6.37 -7.94 13.28
CA CYS A 139 5.34 -6.99 13.66
C CYS A 139 5.18 -5.94 12.55
N ILE A 140 4.00 -5.30 12.49
CA ILE A 140 3.77 -4.15 11.61
C ILE A 140 3.26 -3.01 12.46
N VAL A 141 4.06 -1.95 12.57
CA VAL A 141 3.77 -0.81 13.45
C VAL A 141 3.82 0.52 12.72
N GLY A 142 3.14 1.51 13.28
CA GLY A 142 3.25 2.89 12.84
C GLY A 142 4.52 3.56 13.34
N GLN A 143 4.82 4.70 12.72
CA GLN A 143 5.91 5.56 13.16
C GLN A 143 5.60 6.13 14.55
N THR A 144 6.55 6.05 15.47
CA THR A 144 6.49 6.74 16.77
C THR A 144 7.03 8.16 16.61
N ASP A 145 6.65 9.08 17.50
CA ASP A 145 7.13 10.47 17.45
C ASP A 145 8.66 10.60 17.57
N ASN A 146 9.31 9.61 18.17
CA ASN A 146 10.75 9.60 18.35
C ASN A 146 11.52 9.02 17.16
N LEU A 147 10.84 8.42 16.16
CA LEU A 147 11.50 7.74 15.05
C LEU A 147 11.56 8.68 13.84
N VAL A 148 12.78 9.07 13.45
CA VAL A 148 13.07 9.96 12.30
C VAL A 148 12.18 11.24 12.30
N PRO A 149 12.15 12.03 13.40
CA PRO A 149 11.28 13.21 13.51
C PRO A 149 11.54 14.28 12.44
N ALA A 150 12.77 14.38 11.92
CA ALA A 150 13.08 15.30 10.83
C ALA A 150 12.31 14.95 9.54
N ASP A 151 12.20 13.66 9.19
CA ASP A 151 11.41 13.22 8.03
C ASP A 151 9.93 13.56 8.24
N LYS A 152 9.38 13.36 9.45
CA LYS A 152 7.97 13.70 9.74
C LYS A 152 7.67 15.17 9.43
N VAL A 153 8.54 16.09 9.85
CA VAL A 153 8.40 17.53 9.58
C VAL A 153 8.54 17.82 8.08
N MET A 154 9.59 17.29 7.44
CA MET A 154 9.83 17.52 6.01
C MET A 154 8.72 16.92 5.14
N TYR A 155 8.21 15.74 5.50
CA TYR A 155 7.13 15.05 4.79
C TYR A 155 5.82 15.84 4.84
N ALA A 156 5.43 16.33 6.02
CA ALA A 156 4.25 17.17 6.17
C ALA A 156 4.35 18.47 5.36
N LEU A 157 5.54 19.08 5.31
CA LEU A 157 5.76 20.28 4.51
C LEU A 157 5.74 19.97 3.01
N ARG A 158 6.36 18.87 2.58
CA ARG A 158 6.39 18.48 1.15
C ARG A 158 4.99 18.34 0.55
N ASP A 159 4.05 17.82 1.33
CA ASP A 159 2.65 17.64 0.92
C ASP A 159 1.97 18.97 0.59
N VAL A 160 2.22 20.00 1.41
CA VAL A 160 1.60 21.33 1.23
C VAL A 160 2.45 22.30 0.39
N THR A 161 3.69 21.95 0.04
CA THR A 161 4.57 22.77 -0.81
C THR A 161 4.77 22.22 -2.23
N SER A 162 4.04 21.16 -2.61
CA SER A 162 4.18 20.50 -3.92
C SER A 162 5.61 20.06 -4.23
N THR A 163 6.32 19.54 -3.22
CA THR A 163 7.70 19.02 -3.36
C THR A 163 7.78 17.54 -3.00
N VAL A 164 6.68 16.80 -3.17
CA VAL A 164 6.60 15.36 -2.90
C VAL A 164 7.40 14.57 -3.93
N ASP A 165 7.27 14.90 -5.22
CA ASP A 165 7.80 14.20 -6.39
C ASP A 165 9.29 14.52 -6.69
N SER A 166 10.10 14.70 -5.64
CA SER A 166 11.56 14.90 -5.75
C SER A 166 12.30 13.60 -5.43
N LEU A 167 13.10 13.11 -6.39
CA LEU A 167 13.92 11.90 -6.27
C LEU A 167 14.77 11.84 -4.97
N PRO A 168 15.61 12.84 -4.64
CA PRO A 168 16.41 12.80 -3.42
C PRO A 168 15.57 12.90 -2.14
N LEU A 169 14.46 13.66 -2.15
CA LEU A 169 13.58 13.77 -0.98
C LEU A 169 12.79 12.47 -0.73
N ILE A 170 12.32 11.80 -1.78
CA ILE A 170 11.68 10.48 -1.68
C ILE A 170 12.69 9.46 -1.17
N THR A 171 13.89 9.43 -1.76
CA THR A 171 14.96 8.51 -1.36
C THR A 171 15.31 8.69 0.12
N GLY A 172 15.59 9.92 0.53
CA GLY A 172 15.95 10.21 1.91
C GLY A 172 14.81 9.91 2.87
N SER A 173 13.57 10.25 2.51
CA SER A 173 12.41 9.95 3.34
C SER A 173 12.26 8.46 3.60
N ILE A 174 12.26 7.63 2.55
CA ILE A 174 12.06 6.18 2.69
C ILE A 174 13.23 5.53 3.42
N ILE A 175 14.46 5.80 2.97
CA ILE A 175 15.65 5.09 3.47
C ILE A 175 16.01 5.53 4.88
N SER A 176 15.76 6.77 5.30
CA SER A 176 16.01 7.19 6.68
C SER A 176 15.16 6.39 7.69
N LYS A 177 13.88 6.17 7.38
CA LYS A 177 12.99 5.33 8.21
C LYS A 177 13.46 3.88 8.27
N LYS A 178 13.79 3.29 7.11
CA LYS A 178 14.29 1.91 7.04
C LYS A 178 15.67 1.76 7.68
N GLY A 179 16.50 2.81 7.64
CA GLY A 179 17.79 2.84 8.31
C GLY A 179 17.67 2.86 9.83
N ALA A 180 16.64 3.53 10.37
CA ALA A 180 16.37 3.55 11.80
C ALA A 180 15.94 2.17 12.36
N GLU A 181 15.55 1.23 11.50
CA GLU A 181 15.19 -0.15 11.87
C GLU A 181 16.41 -1.07 12.06
N SER A 182 17.64 -0.64 11.75
CA SER A 182 18.87 -1.44 11.88
C SER A 182 18.79 -2.82 11.19
N LEU A 183 18.43 -2.82 9.91
CA LEU A 183 18.20 -4.01 9.09
C LEU A 183 19.50 -4.60 8.54
N SER A 184 19.56 -5.92 8.42
CA SER A 184 20.59 -6.65 7.67
C SER A 184 20.34 -6.61 6.16
N ALA A 185 19.07 -6.71 5.75
CA ALA A 185 18.69 -6.57 4.35
C ALA A 185 17.33 -5.87 4.17
N LEU A 186 17.20 -5.15 3.07
CA LEU A 186 15.99 -4.42 2.69
C LEU A 186 15.66 -4.70 1.22
N VAL A 187 14.41 -5.02 0.92
CA VAL A 187 13.92 -5.07 -0.46
C VAL A 187 12.88 -3.98 -0.69
N LEU A 188 13.05 -3.26 -1.80
CA LEU A 188 12.20 -2.16 -2.21
C LEU A 188 11.29 -2.63 -3.35
N ASP A 189 9.99 -2.48 -3.17
CA ASP A 189 8.98 -2.74 -4.19
C ASP A 189 8.61 -1.40 -4.84
N VAL A 190 9.24 -1.11 -5.97
CA VAL A 190 9.10 0.17 -6.67
C VAL A 190 8.08 0.00 -7.79
N LYS A 191 6.92 0.64 -7.58
CA LYS A 191 5.79 0.56 -8.51
C LYS A 191 6.01 1.48 -9.71
N PHE A 192 5.61 1.02 -10.89
CA PHE A 192 5.51 1.86 -12.08
C PHE A 192 4.21 1.60 -12.85
N GLY A 193 3.62 2.64 -13.43
CA GLY A 193 2.37 2.56 -14.19
C GLY A 193 1.37 3.64 -13.83
N ASN A 194 0.17 3.57 -14.41
CA ASN A 194 -0.86 4.61 -14.29
C ASN A 194 -1.31 4.87 -12.85
N ALA A 195 -1.29 3.85 -12.00
CA ALA A 195 -1.70 3.90 -10.60
C ALA A 195 -0.51 3.92 -9.61
N ALA A 196 0.70 4.22 -10.09
CA ALA A 196 1.90 4.39 -9.28
C ALA A 196 2.33 5.86 -9.17
N LEU A 197 3.27 6.13 -8.25
CA LEU A 197 3.93 7.42 -8.13
C LEU A 197 4.66 7.82 -9.43
N TYR A 198 5.35 6.87 -10.05
CA TYR A 198 6.04 7.05 -11.34
C TYR A 198 5.32 6.27 -12.44
N LYS A 199 4.98 6.96 -13.54
CA LYS A 199 4.25 6.33 -14.65
C LYS A 199 5.16 5.51 -15.56
N ASP A 200 6.38 5.97 -15.78
CA ASP A 200 7.33 5.34 -16.69
C ASP A 200 8.37 4.48 -15.96
N LEU A 201 8.81 3.42 -16.63
CA LEU A 201 9.80 2.48 -16.12
C LEU A 201 11.17 3.14 -15.87
N GLY A 202 11.54 4.15 -16.66
CA GLY A 202 12.83 4.84 -16.55
C GLY A 202 12.95 5.58 -15.23
N SER A 203 11.95 6.39 -14.89
CA SER A 203 11.88 7.13 -13.63
C SER A 203 11.80 6.21 -12.41
N ALA A 204 11.01 5.13 -12.50
CA ALA A 204 10.95 4.12 -11.45
C ALA A 204 12.31 3.42 -11.24
N LYS A 205 13.03 3.11 -12.33
CA LYS A 205 14.39 2.56 -12.25
C LYS A 205 15.37 3.53 -11.60
N SER A 206 15.29 4.82 -11.93
CA SER A 206 16.12 5.85 -11.30
C SER A 206 15.84 5.97 -9.80
N LEU A 207 14.58 5.91 -9.38
CA LEU A 207 14.21 5.86 -7.95
C LEU A 207 14.77 4.63 -7.26
N ALA A 208 14.58 3.45 -7.84
CA ALA A 208 15.11 2.20 -7.30
C ALA A 208 16.63 2.26 -7.14
N GLN A 209 17.36 2.74 -8.16
CA GLN A 209 18.82 2.87 -8.12
C GLN A 209 19.28 3.85 -7.04
N SER A 210 18.62 5.00 -6.92
CA SER A 210 18.90 5.99 -5.86
C SER A 210 18.75 5.38 -4.47
N MET A 211 17.61 4.72 -4.20
CA MET A 211 17.33 4.10 -2.91
C MET A 211 18.27 2.92 -2.60
N VAL A 212 18.57 2.06 -3.58
CA VAL A 212 19.53 0.96 -3.42
C VAL A 212 20.93 1.49 -3.13
N THR A 213 21.36 2.55 -3.82
CA THR A 213 22.69 3.15 -3.61
C THR A 213 22.82 3.73 -2.20
N VAL A 214 21.83 4.52 -1.77
CA VAL A 214 21.84 5.13 -0.43
C VAL A 214 21.71 4.09 0.67
N GLY A 215 20.82 3.09 0.52
CA GLY A 215 20.65 2.00 1.48
C GLY A 215 21.93 1.19 1.69
N ASN A 216 22.59 0.79 0.59
CA ASN A 216 23.88 0.09 0.67
C ASN A 216 24.99 0.96 1.28
N SER A 217 24.97 2.27 1.02
CA SER A 217 25.94 3.21 1.61
C SER A 217 25.74 3.41 3.11
N LEU A 218 24.54 3.12 3.64
CA LEU A 218 24.26 3.07 5.08
C LEU A 218 24.58 1.70 5.71
N GLY A 219 25.12 0.75 4.94
CA GLY A 219 25.47 -0.58 5.42
C GLY A 219 24.33 -1.61 5.38
N ILE A 220 23.19 -1.27 4.76
CA ILE A 220 22.04 -2.17 4.65
C ILE A 220 22.07 -2.82 3.27
N ARG A 221 22.13 -4.16 3.22
CA ARG A 221 22.09 -4.89 1.94
C ARG A 221 20.75 -4.63 1.27
N THR A 222 20.72 -3.77 0.27
CA THR A 222 19.48 -3.25 -0.31
C THR A 222 19.31 -3.73 -1.75
N GLY A 223 18.13 -4.27 -2.06
CA GLY A 223 17.71 -4.69 -3.40
C GLY A 223 16.38 -4.04 -3.78
N ALA A 224 16.01 -4.09 -5.06
CA ALA A 224 14.73 -3.56 -5.52
C ALA A 224 14.10 -4.44 -6.59
N VAL A 225 12.77 -4.53 -6.56
CA VAL A 225 11.92 -5.13 -7.58
C VAL A 225 11.08 -4.02 -8.21
N LEU A 226 11.12 -3.92 -9.54
CA LEU A 226 10.24 -3.02 -10.29
C LEU A 226 8.97 -3.78 -10.64
N SER A 227 7.82 -3.34 -10.13
CA SER A 227 6.53 -4.02 -10.37
C SER A 227 5.51 -3.10 -11.03
N ARG A 228 4.72 -3.66 -11.96
CA ARG A 228 3.68 -2.91 -12.69
C ARG A 228 2.51 -2.59 -11.77
N MET A 229 1.93 -1.41 -11.96
CA MET A 229 0.80 -0.89 -11.20
C MET A 229 -0.10 -0.09 -12.15
N ASN A 230 -0.61 -0.78 -13.18
CA ASN A 230 -1.66 -0.26 -14.05
C ASN A 230 -3.03 -0.65 -13.49
N CYS A 231 -3.17 -1.92 -13.13
CA CYS A 231 -4.30 -2.48 -12.43
C CYS A 231 -4.04 -2.63 -10.92
N PRO A 232 -5.11 -2.72 -10.10
CA PRO A 232 -4.96 -3.07 -8.70
C PRO A 232 -4.26 -4.42 -8.53
N ILE A 233 -3.46 -4.55 -7.47
CA ILE A 233 -2.89 -5.84 -7.08
C ILE A 233 -4.00 -6.69 -6.43
N GLY A 234 -4.14 -7.93 -6.87
CA GLY A 234 -5.17 -8.87 -6.44
C GLY A 234 -6.57 -8.44 -6.88
N ARG A 235 -7.57 -8.92 -6.14
CA ARG A 235 -9.00 -8.73 -6.42
C ARG A 235 -9.66 -7.74 -5.48
N CYS A 236 -9.03 -7.37 -4.37
CA CYS A 236 -9.62 -6.48 -3.38
C CYS A 236 -8.91 -5.11 -3.31
N VAL A 237 -9.67 -4.02 -3.25
CA VAL A 237 -9.14 -2.68 -2.92
C VAL A 237 -9.94 -2.09 -1.76
N GLY A 238 -9.23 -1.73 -0.68
CA GLY A 238 -9.83 -1.19 0.54
C GLY A 238 -9.09 -1.65 1.80
N ASN A 239 -9.69 -1.45 2.97
CA ASN A 239 -9.05 -1.83 4.23
C ASN A 239 -9.42 -3.28 4.60
N THR A 240 -10.68 -3.50 4.97
CA THR A 240 -11.19 -4.82 5.38
C THR A 240 -11.03 -5.88 4.28
N LEU A 241 -11.38 -5.53 3.03
CA LEU A 241 -11.34 -6.49 1.93
C LEU A 241 -9.91 -6.95 1.60
N GLU A 242 -8.93 -6.06 1.76
CA GLU A 242 -7.52 -6.41 1.56
C GLU A 242 -6.98 -7.29 2.70
N VAL A 243 -7.48 -7.13 3.92
CA VAL A 243 -7.19 -8.07 5.02
C VAL A 243 -7.77 -9.45 4.71
N MET A 244 -9.02 -9.53 4.25
CA MET A 244 -9.66 -10.79 3.87
C MET A 244 -8.88 -11.52 2.78
N GLU A 245 -8.48 -10.81 1.72
CA GLU A 245 -7.68 -11.40 0.64
C GLU A 245 -6.27 -11.81 1.09
N SER A 246 -5.68 -11.06 2.04
CA SER A 246 -4.39 -11.45 2.65
C SER A 246 -4.52 -12.74 3.46
N LEU A 247 -5.61 -12.91 4.22
CA LEU A 247 -5.90 -14.14 4.96
C LEU A 247 -6.13 -15.33 4.02
N GLU A 248 -6.81 -15.13 2.89
CA GLU A 248 -6.96 -16.16 1.87
C GLU A 248 -5.61 -16.53 1.23
N CYS A 249 -4.74 -15.55 0.98
CA CYS A 249 -3.38 -15.81 0.49
C CYS A 249 -2.55 -16.62 1.51
N LEU A 250 -2.63 -16.29 2.79
CA LEU A 250 -1.97 -17.02 3.87
C LEU A 250 -2.53 -18.44 4.07
N LYS A 251 -3.76 -18.72 3.60
CA LYS A 251 -4.36 -20.06 3.54
C LYS A 251 -4.02 -20.81 2.25
N GLY A 252 -3.16 -20.26 1.39
CA GLY A 252 -2.78 -20.85 0.11
C GLY A 252 -3.83 -20.68 -1.00
N ARG A 253 -4.81 -19.78 -0.83
CA ARG A 253 -5.94 -19.52 -1.75
C ARG A 253 -5.94 -18.10 -2.33
N GLY A 254 -4.76 -17.47 -2.39
CA GLY A 254 -4.61 -16.09 -2.87
C GLY A 254 -4.54 -15.99 -4.41
N PRO A 255 -4.77 -14.80 -4.98
CA PRO A 255 -4.50 -14.51 -6.38
C PRO A 255 -3.04 -14.76 -6.79
N ASP A 256 -2.84 -15.16 -8.05
CA ASP A 256 -1.52 -15.51 -8.59
C ASP A 256 -0.55 -14.32 -8.63
N ASP A 257 -1.03 -13.11 -8.91
CA ASP A 257 -0.21 -11.89 -8.96
C ASP A 257 0.32 -11.51 -7.57
N ILE A 258 -0.49 -11.67 -6.52
CA ILE A 258 -0.06 -11.53 -5.12
C ILE A 258 1.00 -12.59 -4.80
N LEU A 259 0.77 -13.86 -5.18
CA LEU A 259 1.70 -14.94 -4.89
C LEU A 259 3.05 -14.74 -5.59
N GLU A 260 3.04 -14.34 -6.87
CA GLU A 260 4.25 -14.05 -7.64
C GLU A 260 5.06 -12.92 -6.99
N LEU A 261 4.40 -11.85 -6.56
CA LEU A 261 5.07 -10.71 -5.96
C LEU A 261 5.60 -11.02 -4.55
N VAL A 262 4.81 -11.69 -3.71
CA VAL A 262 5.24 -12.13 -2.37
C VAL A 262 6.44 -13.07 -2.46
N THR A 263 6.38 -14.09 -3.33
CA THR A 263 7.48 -15.04 -3.50
C THR A 263 8.72 -14.38 -4.09
N SER A 264 8.57 -13.45 -5.04
CA SER A 264 9.70 -12.73 -5.63
C SER A 264 10.41 -11.81 -4.64
N LEU A 265 9.66 -11.03 -3.86
CA LEU A 265 10.23 -10.13 -2.85
C LEU A 265 10.85 -10.91 -1.68
N GLY A 266 10.13 -11.92 -1.16
CA GLY A 266 10.62 -12.74 -0.07
C GLY A 266 11.80 -13.62 -0.47
N GLY A 267 11.76 -14.21 -1.67
CA GLY A 267 12.86 -15.00 -2.20
C GLY A 267 14.13 -14.17 -2.41
N LEU A 268 13.98 -12.93 -2.89
CA LEU A 268 15.09 -11.99 -2.99
C LEU A 268 15.70 -11.68 -1.62
N LEU A 269 14.86 -11.42 -0.60
CA LEU A 269 15.33 -11.21 0.77
C LEU A 269 16.08 -12.43 1.34
N LEU A 270 15.51 -13.63 1.20
CA LEU A 270 16.14 -14.86 1.71
C LEU A 270 17.48 -15.15 1.03
N TRP A 271 17.57 -14.95 -0.29
CA TRP A 271 18.83 -15.07 -1.02
C TRP A 271 19.84 -14.01 -0.57
N MET A 272 19.39 -12.76 -0.43
CA MET A 272 20.24 -11.66 0.02
C MET A 272 20.85 -11.95 1.39
N ILE A 273 20.14 -12.55 2.35
CA ILE A 273 20.70 -12.88 3.67
C ILE A 273 21.38 -14.26 3.74
N GLY A 274 21.53 -14.97 2.62
CA GLY A 274 22.16 -16.29 2.57
C GLY A 274 21.34 -17.43 3.19
N ARG A 275 20.03 -17.23 3.39
CA ARG A 275 19.08 -18.26 3.82
C ARG A 275 18.56 -19.11 2.66
N ALA A 276 18.84 -18.71 1.42
CA ALA A 276 18.63 -19.48 0.20
C ALA A 276 19.86 -19.34 -0.72
N GLY A 277 20.27 -20.43 -1.38
CA GLY A 277 21.41 -20.43 -2.31
C GLY A 277 21.12 -19.73 -3.64
N SER A 278 19.85 -19.54 -3.98
CA SER A 278 19.41 -18.82 -5.19
C SER A 278 18.08 -18.11 -5.00
N LEU A 279 17.75 -17.18 -5.91
CA LEU A 279 16.45 -16.52 -5.94
C LEU A 279 15.30 -17.53 -6.09
N ASP A 280 15.45 -18.53 -6.97
CA ASP A 280 14.41 -19.53 -7.22
C ASP A 280 14.19 -20.45 -6.02
N GLU A 281 15.26 -20.80 -5.31
CA GLU A 281 15.16 -21.51 -4.04
C GLU A 281 14.42 -20.66 -2.99
N GLY A 282 14.77 -19.38 -2.86
CA GLY A 282 14.08 -18.47 -1.96
C GLY A 282 12.58 -18.33 -2.28
N LYS A 283 12.22 -18.22 -3.56
CA LYS A 283 10.82 -18.20 -4.02
C LYS A 283 10.07 -19.46 -3.60
N LYS A 284 10.68 -20.64 -3.81
CA LYS A 284 10.11 -21.94 -3.41
C LYS A 284 9.91 -22.05 -1.91
N VAL A 285 10.86 -21.58 -1.11
CA VAL A 285 10.76 -21.56 0.36
C VAL A 285 9.57 -20.71 0.79
N ILE A 286 9.45 -19.47 0.30
CA ILE A 286 8.30 -18.60 0.61
C ILE A 286 6.97 -19.23 0.18
N SER A 287 6.91 -19.78 -1.03
CA SER A 287 5.72 -20.45 -1.55
C SER A 287 5.29 -21.63 -0.66
N THR A 288 6.24 -22.47 -0.24
CA THR A 288 5.99 -23.60 0.66
C THR A 288 5.44 -23.13 2.01
N THR A 289 5.99 -22.04 2.56
CA THR A 289 5.57 -21.44 3.84
C THR A 289 4.14 -20.87 3.80
N LEU A 290 3.68 -20.42 2.63
CA LEU A 290 2.28 -20.01 2.43
C LEU A 290 1.34 -21.23 2.31
N GLN A 291 1.80 -22.30 1.67
CA GLN A 291 0.98 -23.50 1.44
C GLN A 291 0.85 -24.40 2.68
N ASN A 292 1.87 -24.44 3.55
CA ASN A 292 1.90 -25.32 4.71
C ASN A 292 1.26 -24.70 5.99
N GLY A 293 0.75 -23.48 5.90
CA GLY A 293 0.10 -22.78 7.01
C GLY A 293 1.04 -22.10 8.02
N ALA A 294 2.36 -22.24 7.89
CA ALA A 294 3.30 -21.62 8.83
C ALA A 294 3.24 -20.09 8.80
N ALA A 295 3.06 -19.48 7.61
CA ALA A 295 2.83 -18.04 7.51
C ALA A 295 1.52 -17.62 8.21
N LEU A 296 0.44 -18.40 8.06
CA LEU A 296 -0.84 -18.11 8.70
C LEU A 296 -0.74 -18.13 10.22
N GLU A 297 0.00 -19.11 10.78
CA GLU A 297 0.28 -19.19 12.22
C GLU A 297 1.04 -17.96 12.71
N LYS A 298 2.09 -17.53 11.97
CA LYS A 298 2.82 -16.30 12.30
C LYS A 298 1.94 -15.06 12.25
N PHE A 299 1.03 -14.96 11.27
CA PHE A 299 0.09 -13.85 11.19
C PHE A 299 -0.90 -13.86 12.37
N GLN A 300 -1.42 -15.03 12.76
CA GLN A 300 -2.27 -15.18 13.94
C GLN A 300 -1.55 -14.71 15.21
N ASN A 301 -0.31 -15.16 15.41
CA ASN A 301 0.49 -14.80 16.57
C ASN A 301 0.86 -13.31 16.56
N MET A 302 1.11 -12.72 15.39
CA MET A 302 1.33 -11.28 15.24
C MET A 302 0.10 -10.46 15.64
N MET A 303 -1.10 -10.88 15.20
CA MET A 303 -2.35 -10.24 15.61
C MET A 303 -2.52 -10.25 17.13
N ILE A 304 -2.27 -11.40 17.77
CA ILE A 304 -2.35 -11.55 19.23
C ILE A 304 -1.31 -10.69 19.93
N GLY A 305 -0.05 -10.76 19.49
CA GLY A 305 1.05 -9.95 20.03
C GLY A 305 0.80 -8.45 19.90
N GLN A 306 0.00 -8.03 18.92
CA GLN A 306 -0.42 -6.65 18.71
C GLN A 306 -1.82 -6.32 19.24
N GLY A 307 -2.37 -7.12 20.16
CA GLY A 307 -3.54 -6.76 20.96
C GLY A 307 -4.89 -7.32 20.49
N VAL A 308 -4.93 -8.07 19.38
CA VAL A 308 -6.15 -8.77 18.95
C VAL A 308 -6.43 -9.91 19.92
N ALA A 309 -7.69 -10.06 20.35
CA ALA A 309 -8.07 -11.14 21.24
C ALA A 309 -7.87 -12.51 20.57
N SER A 310 -7.32 -13.49 21.31
CA SER A 310 -6.93 -14.80 20.76
C SER A 310 -8.06 -15.52 20.01
N GLN A 311 -9.30 -15.44 20.49
CA GLN A 311 -10.47 -16.01 19.86
C GLN A 311 -10.82 -15.33 18.51
N ILE A 312 -10.60 -14.03 18.40
CA ILE A 312 -10.82 -13.26 17.16
C ILE A 312 -9.76 -13.66 16.14
N ALA A 313 -8.49 -13.67 16.55
CA ALA A 313 -7.37 -14.07 15.69
C ALA A 313 -7.54 -15.51 15.17
N ALA A 314 -7.87 -16.47 16.06
CA ALA A 314 -8.11 -17.86 15.68
C ALA A 314 -9.31 -18.02 14.73
N SER A 315 -10.39 -17.27 14.95
CA SER A 315 -11.57 -17.30 14.09
C SER A 315 -11.25 -16.79 12.68
N LEU A 316 -10.54 -15.67 12.55
CA LEU A 316 -10.09 -15.13 11.26
C LEU A 316 -9.16 -16.09 10.51
N CYS A 317 -8.27 -16.78 11.23
CA CYS A 317 -7.34 -17.74 10.65
C CYS A 317 -7.93 -19.12 10.37
N SER A 318 -9.18 -19.41 10.78
CA SER A 318 -9.82 -20.70 10.53
C SER A 318 -10.05 -20.98 9.04
N THR A 319 -10.01 -22.25 8.61
CA THR A 319 -10.10 -22.65 7.19
C THR A 319 -11.34 -22.10 6.48
N ASN A 320 -12.49 -22.07 7.17
CA ASN A 320 -13.78 -21.61 6.66
C ASN A 320 -14.30 -20.42 7.48
N ALA A 321 -13.42 -19.45 7.75
CA ALA A 321 -13.75 -18.25 8.50
C ALA A 321 -14.90 -17.47 7.84
N ASP A 322 -15.98 -17.22 8.59
CA ASP A 322 -16.92 -16.16 8.22
C ASP A 322 -16.33 -14.82 8.63
N TYR A 323 -15.60 -14.19 7.72
CA TYR A 323 -14.94 -12.91 7.98
C TYR A 323 -15.91 -11.81 8.43
N TYR A 324 -17.15 -11.80 7.92
CA TYR A 324 -18.12 -10.74 8.24
C TYR A 324 -18.75 -10.89 9.62
N SER A 325 -18.54 -12.02 10.30
CA SER A 325 -18.86 -12.17 11.72
C SER A 325 -17.98 -11.30 12.63
N ILE A 326 -16.81 -10.88 12.14
CA ILE A 326 -15.78 -10.15 12.89
C ILE A 326 -15.45 -8.81 12.24
N LEU A 327 -15.18 -8.83 10.94
CA LEU A 327 -14.72 -7.68 10.18
C LEU A 327 -15.90 -6.86 9.68
N ARG A 328 -15.68 -5.56 9.55
CA ARG A 328 -16.73 -4.62 9.14
C ARG A 328 -17.16 -4.87 7.69
N ARG A 329 -18.46 -5.06 7.49
CA ARG A 329 -19.12 -5.06 6.18
C ARG A 329 -19.69 -3.67 5.85
N ALA A 330 -19.67 -3.29 4.58
CA ALA A 330 -20.37 -2.10 4.10
C ALA A 330 -21.89 -2.30 4.17
N HIS A 331 -22.64 -1.22 4.38
CA HIS A 331 -24.10 -1.26 4.45
C HIS A 331 -24.74 -1.53 3.09
N TYR A 332 -24.20 -0.90 2.04
CA TYR A 332 -24.68 -1.07 0.68
C TYR A 332 -23.62 -1.75 -0.18
N GLN A 333 -24.08 -2.63 -1.05
CA GLN A 333 -23.27 -3.30 -2.05
C GLN A 333 -23.92 -3.08 -3.40
N THR A 334 -23.16 -2.52 -4.34
CA THR A 334 -23.61 -2.29 -5.71
C THR A 334 -22.75 -3.13 -6.64
N GLU A 335 -23.42 -3.93 -7.47
CA GLU A 335 -22.76 -4.68 -8.52
C GLU A 335 -22.69 -3.83 -9.80
N LEU A 336 -21.52 -3.80 -10.44
CA LEU A 336 -21.34 -3.12 -11.72
C LEU A 336 -21.28 -4.14 -12.83
N GLU A 337 -22.29 -4.10 -13.71
CA GLU A 337 -22.42 -5.00 -14.85
C GLU A 337 -21.81 -4.38 -16.12
N THR A 338 -21.27 -5.23 -16.98
CA THR A 338 -20.78 -4.80 -18.29
C THR A 338 -21.93 -4.58 -19.28
N GLN A 339 -21.82 -3.60 -20.17
CA GLN A 339 -22.88 -3.30 -21.16
C GLN A 339 -22.93 -4.28 -22.34
N GLY A 340 -22.02 -5.24 -22.41
CA GLY A 340 -21.96 -6.23 -23.48
C GLY A 340 -20.85 -7.25 -23.28
N HIS A 341 -20.85 -8.30 -24.09
CA HIS A 341 -19.85 -9.36 -24.03
C HIS A 341 -18.50 -8.92 -24.60
N GLY A 342 -17.41 -9.29 -23.94
CA GLY A 342 -16.05 -9.06 -24.41
C GLY A 342 -15.00 -9.55 -23.42
N THR A 343 -13.73 -9.32 -23.74
CA THR A 343 -12.60 -9.65 -22.87
C THR A 343 -12.14 -8.39 -22.14
N VAL A 344 -11.98 -8.48 -20.81
CA VAL A 344 -11.38 -7.41 -20.02
C VAL A 344 -9.90 -7.33 -20.37
N LEU A 345 -9.48 -6.21 -20.97
CA LEU A 345 -8.07 -6.00 -21.30
C LEU A 345 -7.28 -5.36 -20.16
N ASP A 346 -7.90 -4.44 -19.44
CA ASP A 346 -7.28 -3.71 -18.34
C ASP A 346 -8.35 -3.17 -17.39
N ILE A 347 -7.94 -2.96 -16.14
CA ILE A 347 -8.74 -2.32 -15.11
C ILE A 347 -7.89 -1.17 -14.57
N ASP A 348 -8.29 0.07 -14.87
CA ASP A 348 -7.51 1.24 -14.45
C ASP A 348 -7.54 1.42 -12.92
N GLY A 349 -6.41 1.10 -12.28
CA GLY A 349 -6.25 1.19 -10.83
C GLY A 349 -6.38 2.61 -10.30
N MET A 350 -5.99 3.63 -11.07
CA MET A 350 -6.10 5.02 -10.65
C MET A 350 -7.57 5.46 -10.60
N VAL A 351 -8.37 5.05 -11.60
CA VAL A 351 -9.81 5.34 -11.60
C VAL A 351 -10.50 4.70 -10.40
N ILE A 352 -10.20 3.43 -10.12
CA ILE A 352 -10.72 2.74 -8.92
C ILE A 352 -10.33 3.47 -7.64
N ALA A 353 -9.05 3.82 -7.51
CA ALA A 353 -8.54 4.49 -6.33
C ALA A 353 -9.21 5.85 -6.10
N GLN A 354 -9.43 6.63 -7.17
CA GLN A 354 -10.11 7.92 -7.09
C GLN A 354 -11.57 7.77 -6.64
N VAL A 355 -12.28 6.79 -7.19
CA VAL A 355 -13.68 6.50 -6.82
C VAL A 355 -13.75 6.09 -5.35
N LEU A 356 -12.93 5.12 -4.94
CA LEU A 356 -12.88 4.65 -3.57
C LEU A 356 -12.44 5.73 -2.59
N HIS A 357 -11.53 6.63 -3.00
CA HIS A 357 -11.13 7.78 -2.19
C HIS A 357 -12.32 8.72 -1.93
N ARG A 358 -13.10 9.06 -2.97
CA ARG A 358 -14.31 9.90 -2.82
C ARG A 358 -15.36 9.28 -1.92
N LEU A 359 -15.40 7.96 -1.86
CA LEU A 359 -16.34 7.20 -1.01
C LEU A 359 -15.80 6.95 0.42
N GLY A 360 -14.66 7.57 0.80
CA GLY A 360 -14.13 7.53 2.16
C GLY A 360 -13.22 6.35 2.50
N THR A 361 -12.70 5.62 1.51
CA THR A 361 -11.90 4.40 1.74
C THR A 361 -10.53 4.68 2.38
N PHE A 362 -9.93 5.84 2.06
CA PHE A 362 -8.53 6.15 2.40
C PHE A 362 -8.36 7.36 3.33
N GLU A 363 -9.47 7.95 3.83
CA GLU A 363 -9.36 9.00 4.84
C GLU A 363 -9.02 8.37 6.20
N GLY A 364 -7.73 8.41 6.55
CA GLY A 364 -7.29 8.12 7.92
C GLY A 364 -8.04 9.03 8.89
N ARG A 365 -8.38 8.50 10.08
CA ARG A 365 -9.03 9.28 11.14
C ARG A 365 -8.20 10.53 11.45
N ARG A 366 -8.61 11.71 10.97
CA ARG A 366 -8.09 12.97 11.49
C ARG A 366 -8.52 13.08 12.96
N PRO A 367 -7.69 13.64 13.87
CA PRO A 367 -8.02 13.78 15.29
C PRO A 367 -9.03 14.91 15.55
N CYS A 368 -10.04 15.09 14.69
CA CYS A 368 -11.17 15.96 14.96
C CYS A 368 -12.39 15.08 15.26
N GLN A 369 -12.83 15.14 16.52
CA GLN A 369 -14.00 14.42 17.02
C GLN A 369 -15.25 14.74 16.17
N SER A 370 -16.08 13.72 15.93
CA SER A 370 -17.48 13.76 15.42
C SER A 370 -17.83 13.34 13.98
N GLN A 371 -17.00 12.59 13.25
CA GLN A 371 -17.45 11.99 11.97
C GLN A 371 -17.75 10.49 12.10
N ARG A 372 -19.02 10.14 11.86
CA ARG A 372 -19.52 8.75 11.73
C ARG A 372 -18.83 8.13 10.52
N GLY A 373 -17.83 7.28 10.76
CA GLY A 373 -16.98 6.72 9.72
C GLY A 373 -17.75 5.81 8.77
N GLY A 374 -17.94 6.25 7.54
CA GLY A 374 -18.25 5.40 6.40
C GLY A 374 -16.99 5.07 5.62
N GLY A 375 -16.93 3.87 5.03
CA GLY A 375 -15.82 3.45 4.19
C GLY A 375 -16.33 2.59 3.04
N ALA A 376 -15.80 2.84 1.85
CA ALA A 376 -16.06 2.03 0.68
C ALA A 376 -14.95 1.02 0.42
N SER A 377 -15.21 0.01 -0.40
CA SER A 377 -14.21 -0.96 -0.85
C SER A 377 -14.70 -1.61 -2.15
N GLY A 378 -13.79 -2.22 -2.92
CA GLY A 378 -14.10 -2.87 -4.21
C GLY A 378 -13.59 -4.31 -4.28
N VAL A 379 -14.34 -5.22 -4.91
CA VAL A 379 -13.92 -6.57 -5.31
C VAL A 379 -13.98 -6.71 -6.83
N PHE A 380 -12.93 -7.24 -7.45
CA PHE A 380 -12.79 -7.43 -8.89
C PHE A 380 -12.57 -8.91 -9.22
N GLY A 381 -13.36 -9.50 -10.12
CA GLY A 381 -13.19 -10.90 -10.51
C GLY A 381 -13.37 -11.13 -12.00
N THR A 382 -12.41 -11.82 -12.61
CA THR A 382 -12.57 -12.55 -13.88
C THR A 382 -12.51 -14.04 -13.53
N GLU A 383 -13.60 -14.78 -13.69
CA GLU A 383 -13.59 -16.23 -13.48
C GLU A 383 -13.05 -16.91 -14.75
N ASP A 384 -11.81 -17.40 -14.69
CA ASP A 384 -11.41 -18.58 -15.47
C ASP A 384 -11.67 -19.82 -14.63
N GLY A 385 -12.27 -20.82 -15.25
CA GLY A 385 -12.97 -21.93 -14.60
C GLY A 385 -12.20 -22.62 -13.48
N GLU A 386 -12.62 -22.38 -12.24
CA GLU A 386 -12.95 -23.37 -11.21
C GLU A 386 -13.59 -22.63 -10.02
N ARG A 387 -14.81 -23.08 -9.65
CA ARG A 387 -15.74 -22.51 -8.66
C ARG A 387 -15.11 -21.63 -7.56
N ALA A 388 -15.19 -20.31 -7.72
CA ALA A 388 -15.10 -19.38 -6.59
C ALA A 388 -16.48 -19.22 -5.96
N ALA A 389 -16.79 -20.06 -4.97
CA ALA A 389 -17.97 -19.86 -4.13
C ALA A 389 -17.73 -18.69 -3.16
N MET A 390 -17.92 -17.44 -3.62
CA MET A 390 -18.38 -16.39 -2.72
C MET A 390 -19.90 -16.38 -2.77
N ALA A 391 -20.50 -16.76 -1.64
CA ALA A 391 -21.92 -17.00 -1.49
C ALA A 391 -22.79 -15.87 -2.07
N ALA A 392 -23.41 -16.14 -3.22
CA ALA A 392 -24.68 -15.53 -3.57
C ALA A 392 -25.74 -16.20 -2.68
N CYS A 393 -26.35 -15.44 -1.78
CA CYS A 393 -27.55 -15.90 -1.09
C CYS A 393 -28.59 -14.77 -1.14
N PRO A 394 -29.83 -15.04 -1.58
CA PRO A 394 -30.75 -14.02 -2.03
C PRO A 394 -31.44 -13.38 -0.83
N LEU A 395 -31.72 -12.08 -0.90
CA LEU A 395 -32.69 -11.47 -0.01
C LEU A 395 -33.79 -10.76 -0.78
N ARG A 396 -34.98 -10.98 -0.22
CA ARG A 396 -36.30 -10.65 -0.71
C ARG A 396 -36.53 -9.15 -0.78
N ASP A 397 -37.32 -8.85 -1.80
CA ASP A 397 -38.18 -7.71 -2.01
C ASP A 397 -38.78 -7.09 -0.73
N SER A 398 -38.60 -5.78 -0.59
CA SER A 398 -39.61 -4.89 -0.05
C SER A 398 -39.41 -3.50 -0.65
N GLY A 399 -40.22 -3.22 -1.66
CA GLY A 399 -40.14 -2.08 -2.57
C GLY A 399 -40.07 -0.67 -1.97
N ALA A 400 -39.62 0.23 -2.83
CA ALA A 400 -40.27 1.52 -3.09
C ALA A 400 -39.84 1.99 -4.49
N GLU A 401 -40.82 2.17 -5.37
CA GLU A 401 -40.66 2.78 -6.69
C GLU A 401 -40.20 4.25 -6.60
N CYS A 402 -39.35 4.68 -7.52
CA CYS A 402 -39.39 6.05 -8.03
C CYS A 402 -39.02 6.09 -9.52
N ARG A 403 -40.03 6.39 -10.34
CA ARG A 403 -39.92 6.78 -11.75
C ARG A 403 -39.68 8.29 -11.85
N ALA A 404 -39.11 8.69 -13.01
CA ALA A 404 -38.95 10.04 -13.60
C ALA A 404 -37.46 10.47 -13.62
N GLU A 405 -36.87 11.04 -14.67
CA GLU A 405 -37.38 11.57 -15.93
C GLU A 405 -36.19 11.68 -16.90
N THR A 406 -36.27 11.08 -18.09
CA THR A 406 -35.28 11.25 -19.17
C THR A 406 -35.61 12.51 -19.95
N GLN A 407 -34.74 13.52 -19.95
CA GLN A 407 -34.63 14.44 -21.09
C GLN A 407 -33.34 15.27 -21.12
N SER A 408 -32.64 15.12 -22.24
CA SER A 408 -31.78 16.12 -22.89
C SER A 408 -30.44 16.47 -22.21
N THR A 409 -29.34 16.08 -22.86
CA THR A 409 -28.46 17.05 -23.54
C THR A 409 -27.46 16.33 -24.44
N ARG A 410 -27.60 16.55 -25.74
CA ARG A 410 -26.57 16.29 -26.75
C ARG A 410 -25.52 17.40 -26.69
N GLY A 411 -24.25 17.03 -26.82
CA GLY A 411 -23.24 17.88 -27.44
C GLY A 411 -21.97 18.07 -26.63
N ALA A 412 -20.90 17.38 -27.04
CA ALA A 412 -19.56 17.94 -27.27
C ALA A 412 -18.60 16.81 -27.65
N ASP A 413 -18.63 16.50 -28.94
CA ASP A 413 -17.64 15.67 -29.63
C ASP A 413 -16.32 16.46 -29.73
N THR A 414 -15.20 15.91 -29.23
CA THR A 414 -13.87 16.41 -29.57
C THR A 414 -12.85 15.27 -29.71
N GLY A 415 -12.60 14.89 -30.96
CA GLY A 415 -11.25 14.87 -31.53
C GLY A 415 -10.36 13.66 -31.22
N ALA A 416 -10.65 12.52 -31.82
CA ALA A 416 -9.72 11.40 -31.92
C ALA A 416 -8.50 11.77 -32.82
N ARG A 417 -7.29 11.76 -32.26
CA ARG A 417 -6.03 11.68 -33.03
C ARG A 417 -5.69 10.20 -33.28
N ARG A 418 -5.61 9.82 -34.55
CA ARG A 418 -5.19 8.50 -35.04
C ARG A 418 -3.70 8.22 -34.75
N PRO A 419 -3.31 7.00 -34.36
CA PRO A 419 -1.99 6.46 -34.67
C PRO A 419 -1.97 5.78 -36.04
N ALA A 420 -0.82 5.83 -36.69
CA ALA A 420 -0.55 5.33 -38.03
C ALA A 420 -0.63 3.80 -38.15
N THR A 421 -1.14 3.35 -39.29
CA THR A 421 -1.31 1.96 -39.69
C THR A 421 -0.03 1.36 -40.27
N HIS A 422 0.43 0.23 -39.72
CA HIS A 422 1.11 -0.81 -40.49
C HIS A 422 0.06 -1.83 -40.97
N THR A 423 0.24 -2.30 -42.21
CA THR A 423 -0.71 -3.06 -43.02
C THR A 423 -0.65 -4.58 -42.82
N ALA A 424 -1.84 -5.17 -42.59
CA ALA A 424 -2.39 -6.46 -43.06
C ALA A 424 -1.67 -7.78 -42.66
N THR A 425 -2.31 -8.90 -42.30
CA THR A 425 -3.58 -9.53 -42.70
C THR A 425 -4.08 -10.59 -41.70
N SER A 426 -5.40 -10.82 -41.72
CA SER A 426 -6.17 -12.03 -41.30
C SER A 426 -6.57 -12.21 -39.82
N GLY A 427 -7.88 -12.06 -39.59
CA GLY A 427 -8.70 -13.08 -38.93
C GLY A 427 -8.68 -13.17 -37.41
N ARG A 428 -9.42 -12.28 -36.74
CA ARG A 428 -10.34 -12.53 -35.59
C ARG A 428 -10.80 -11.16 -35.07
N ASN A 429 -12.09 -10.86 -35.21
CA ASN A 429 -12.69 -9.67 -34.61
C ASN A 429 -12.76 -9.87 -33.09
N HIS A 430 -11.71 -9.51 -32.36
CA HIS A 430 -11.78 -9.34 -30.91
C HIS A 430 -12.28 -7.93 -30.62
N THR A 431 -13.55 -7.81 -30.25
CA THR A 431 -14.11 -6.55 -29.75
C THR A 431 -13.54 -6.32 -28.35
N ALA A 432 -12.58 -5.41 -28.25
CA ALA A 432 -11.99 -4.98 -26.98
C ALA A 432 -12.99 -4.13 -26.18
N ILE A 433 -13.32 -4.54 -24.95
CA ILE A 433 -14.03 -3.67 -24.01
C ILE A 433 -12.96 -3.03 -23.12
N VAL A 434 -12.71 -1.73 -23.35
CA VAL A 434 -12.02 -0.87 -22.38
C VAL A 434 -13.11 -0.32 -21.47
N THR A 435 -13.18 -0.79 -20.23
CA THR A 435 -14.24 -0.35 -19.31
C THR A 435 -14.00 1.12 -18.92
N GLN A 436 -14.77 2.02 -19.54
CA GLN A 436 -14.86 3.43 -19.17
C GLN A 436 -15.67 3.57 -17.87
N ILE A 437 -15.09 3.11 -16.76
CA ILE A 437 -15.69 3.19 -15.40
C ILE A 437 -16.12 4.63 -15.06
N TYR A 438 -15.43 5.63 -15.64
CA TYR A 438 -15.65 7.05 -15.35
C TYR A 438 -17.01 7.59 -15.83
N SER A 439 -17.58 7.08 -16.93
CA SER A 439 -18.86 7.61 -17.46
C SER A 439 -20.07 7.03 -16.73
N MET A 440 -20.05 5.74 -16.41
CA MET A 440 -21.11 5.08 -15.62
C MET A 440 -21.20 5.66 -14.20
N LEU A 441 -20.07 5.84 -13.52
CA LEU A 441 -20.05 6.41 -12.18
C LEU A 441 -20.41 7.90 -12.12
N LYS A 442 -20.18 8.65 -13.21
CA LYS A 442 -20.56 10.08 -13.27
C LYS A 442 -22.08 10.26 -13.34
N LEU A 443 -22.77 9.37 -14.06
CA LEU A 443 -24.24 9.35 -14.15
C LEU A 443 -24.89 9.01 -12.80
N ASP A 444 -24.34 8.07 -12.04
CA ASP A 444 -24.86 7.72 -10.71
C ASP A 444 -24.53 8.78 -9.64
N LEU A 445 -23.33 9.38 -9.69
CA LEU A 445 -22.93 10.45 -8.75
C LEU A 445 -23.70 11.76 -8.96
N GLU A 446 -24.15 12.08 -10.17
CA GLU A 446 -25.03 13.24 -10.41
C GLU A 446 -26.46 13.01 -9.87
N MET A 447 -26.88 11.76 -9.64
CA MET A 447 -28.22 11.42 -9.13
C MET A 447 -28.29 11.10 -7.63
N THR A 448 -27.18 10.91 -6.91
CA THR A 448 -27.21 10.56 -5.48
C THR A 448 -26.25 11.39 -4.62
N CYS A 449 -26.79 12.49 -4.09
CA CYS A 449 -26.17 13.23 -2.98
C CYS A 449 -26.77 12.74 -1.64
N LEU A 450 -26.51 11.49 -1.26
CA LEU A 450 -26.83 10.96 0.07
C LEU A 450 -25.64 10.16 0.62
N TRP A 451 -25.13 10.63 1.76
CA TRP A 451 -23.88 10.21 2.38
C TRP A 451 -24.03 8.90 3.16
N GLU A 452 -23.94 7.74 2.50
CA GLU A 452 -23.89 6.42 3.18
C GLU A 452 -22.87 5.46 2.53
N SER A 453 -22.31 4.51 3.30
CA SER A 453 -21.16 3.68 2.92
C SER A 453 -21.49 2.62 1.85
N GLN A 454 -20.82 2.66 0.70
CA GLN A 454 -21.04 1.76 -0.44
C GLN A 454 -19.84 0.86 -0.74
N CYS A 455 -20.05 -0.38 -1.14
CA CYS A 455 -19.03 -1.31 -1.61
C CYS A 455 -19.36 -1.76 -3.04
N PHE A 456 -18.36 -1.87 -3.91
CA PHE A 456 -18.54 -2.29 -5.30
C PHE A 456 -18.06 -3.73 -5.49
N ILE A 457 -18.86 -4.55 -6.18
CA ILE A 457 -18.47 -5.90 -6.59
C ILE A 457 -18.58 -5.95 -8.12
N PHE A 458 -17.47 -6.25 -8.80
CA PHE A 458 -17.44 -6.39 -10.24
C PHE A 458 -17.54 -7.88 -10.57
N LYS A 459 -18.61 -8.27 -11.27
CA LYS A 459 -18.87 -9.66 -11.65
C LYS A 459 -19.04 -9.78 -13.17
N GLU A 460 -18.57 -10.91 -13.68
CA GLU A 460 -18.76 -11.41 -15.05
C GLU A 460 -18.04 -10.67 -16.19
N CYS A 461 -17.00 -11.34 -16.72
CA CYS A 461 -16.65 -11.34 -18.15
C CYS A 461 -16.25 -12.76 -18.50
N ILE A 462 -17.04 -13.42 -19.37
CA ILE A 462 -16.72 -14.75 -19.87
C ILE A 462 -15.49 -14.62 -20.78
N VAL A 463 -14.37 -15.22 -20.36
CA VAL A 463 -13.24 -15.49 -21.25
C VAL A 463 -13.64 -16.67 -22.13
N GLN A 464 -14.04 -16.41 -23.38
CA GLN A 464 -14.08 -17.45 -24.42
C GLN A 464 -12.77 -17.40 -25.21
N ASN A 465 -12.05 -18.53 -25.19
CA ASN A 465 -10.76 -18.82 -25.86
C ASN A 465 -10.64 -18.35 -27.31
#